data_AF-A0AAF1A334-F1
#
_entry.id   AF-A0AAF1A334-F1
#
_cell.length_a   1.000
_cell.length_b   1.000
_cell.length_c   1.000
_cell.angle_alpha   90.00
_cell.angle_beta   90.00
_cell.angle_gamma   90.00
#
_symmetry.space_group_name_H-M   'P 1'
#
loop_
_entity.id
_entity.type
_entity.pdbx_description
1 polymer ?
#
loop_
_entity_poly.entity_id
_entity_poly.type
_entity_poly.pdbx_seq_one_letter_code
_entity_poly.pdbx_strand_id
1 'polypeptide(L)'
;MSTCSPGDTLILARNSHVSATLAMVFCGALPKYILPEHNLQWDIAGGEMETEELEWEGKKAAGVFITSPTYNVVCSNISEISQICHSHGIPVLIPGEIITKRAMDYLIQVKDKGAFLKGDADPLLSTVVFCDF
;
A
#
# COMPACT_ATOMS: atom_id res chain seq x y z
N MET A 1 -1.05 -3.77 20.08
CA MET A 1 -0.43 -3.29 18.84
C MET A 1 0.45 -2.09 19.22
N SER A 2 1.63 -1.89 18.65
CA SER A 2 2.52 -0.78 19.06
C SER A 2 1.99 0.60 18.67
N THR A 3 1.14 0.67 17.64
CA THR A 3 0.64 1.92 17.04
C THR A 3 -0.75 2.31 17.52
N CYS A 4 -1.58 1.35 17.96
CA CYS A 4 -2.99 1.58 18.31
C CYS A 4 -3.36 0.94 19.65
N SER A 5 -4.19 1.66 20.40
CA SER A 5 -4.87 1.22 21.62
C SER A 5 -6.34 0.87 21.33
N PRO A 6 -7.03 0.14 22.24
CA PRO A 6 -8.46 -0.10 22.10
C PRO A 6 -9.26 1.20 21.95
N GLY A 7 -10.12 1.29 20.94
CA GLY A 7 -10.93 2.47 20.61
C GLY A 7 -10.27 3.46 19.63
N ASP A 8 -8.97 3.31 19.35
CA ASP A 8 -8.27 4.13 18.36
C ASP A 8 -8.72 3.77 16.94
N THR A 9 -8.75 4.77 16.05
CA THR A 9 -9.07 4.58 14.64
C THR A 9 -7.80 4.32 13.83
N LEU A 10 -7.77 3.19 13.12
CA LEU A 10 -6.73 2.89 12.14
C LEU A 10 -7.32 3.00 10.73
N ILE A 11 -6.71 3.81 9.88
CA ILE A 11 -7.07 3.89 8.47
C ILE A 11 -6.44 2.70 7.75
N LEU A 12 -7.24 1.93 7.03
CA LEU A 12 -6.82 0.70 6.38
C LEU A 12 -7.29 0.67 4.93
N ALA A 13 -6.37 0.45 4.01
CA ALA A 13 -6.74 0.20 2.61
C ALA A 13 -7.54 -1.11 2.51
N ARG A 14 -8.65 -1.12 1.76
CA ARG A 14 -9.53 -2.30 1.62
C ARG A 14 -8.87 -3.53 1.00
N ASN A 15 -7.78 -3.34 0.28
CA ASN A 15 -6.96 -4.42 -0.30
C ASN A 15 -5.91 -4.97 0.68
N SER A 16 -5.88 -4.50 1.93
CA SER A 16 -4.95 -4.99 2.95
C SER A 16 -5.20 -6.46 3.28
N HIS A 17 -4.12 -7.17 3.60
CA HIS A 17 -4.19 -8.58 3.95
C HIS A 17 -5.08 -8.84 5.18
N VAL A 18 -5.78 -9.98 5.21
CA VAL A 18 -6.72 -10.36 6.27
C VAL A 18 -6.11 -10.32 7.68
N SER A 19 -4.79 -10.53 7.78
CA SER A 19 -4.05 -10.43 9.05
C SER A 19 -4.14 -9.03 9.68
N ALA A 20 -4.17 -7.97 8.88
CA ALA A 20 -4.29 -6.60 9.38
C ALA A 20 -5.68 -6.37 9.99
N THR A 21 -6.73 -6.86 9.33
CA THR A 21 -8.10 -6.83 9.84
C THR A 21 -8.24 -7.60 11.14
N LEU A 22 -7.68 -8.81 11.22
CA LEU A 22 -7.69 -9.61 12.45
C LEU A 22 -6.92 -8.92 13.58
N ALA A 23 -5.77 -8.32 13.29
CA ALA A 23 -5.00 -7.60 14.29
C ALA A 23 -5.78 -6.44 14.93
N MET A 24 -6.60 -5.72 14.14
CA MET A 24 -7.50 -4.68 14.65
C MET A 24 -8.56 -5.26 15.60
N VAL A 25 -9.16 -6.39 15.25
CA VAL A 25 -10.12 -7.11 16.12
C VAL A 25 -9.45 -7.49 17.44
N PHE A 26 -8.23 -8.02 17.40
CA PHE A 26 -7.48 -8.41 18.60
C PHE A 26 -7.09 -7.21 19.49
N CYS A 27 -6.71 -6.07 18.92
CA CYS A 27 -6.32 -4.90 19.70
C CYS A 27 -7.49 -3.96 20.05
N GLY A 28 -8.70 -4.24 19.55
CA GLY A 28 -9.86 -3.38 19.75
C GLY A 28 -9.79 -2.04 19.02
N ALA A 29 -8.99 -1.93 17.96
CA ALA A 29 -8.94 -0.73 17.13
C ALA A 29 -10.12 -0.70 16.16
N LEU A 30 -10.60 0.50 15.84
CA LEU A 30 -11.70 0.73 14.93
C LEU A 30 -11.17 0.92 13.50
N PRO A 31 -11.60 0.08 12.53
CA PRO A 31 -11.18 0.25 11.15
C PRO A 31 -11.92 1.42 10.50
N LYS A 32 -11.17 2.38 9.94
CA LYS A 32 -11.67 3.25 8.87
C LYS A 32 -11.14 2.73 7.56
N TYR A 33 -12.02 2.21 6.70
CA TYR A 33 -11.58 1.70 5.42
C TYR A 33 -11.50 2.81 4.37
N ILE A 34 -10.38 2.85 3.65
CA ILE A 34 -10.25 3.62 2.41
C ILE A 34 -10.29 2.66 1.24
N LEU A 35 -11.04 3.05 0.20
CA LEU A 35 -10.94 2.39 -1.09
C LEU A 35 -9.78 3.02 -1.83
N PRO A 36 -8.69 2.30 -2.08
CA PRO A 36 -7.66 2.80 -2.98
C PRO A 36 -8.31 3.11 -4.33
N GLU A 37 -7.86 4.19 -4.97
CA GLU A 37 -8.30 4.52 -6.31
C GLU A 37 -8.11 3.33 -7.25
N HIS A 38 -9.09 3.17 -8.11
CA HIS A 38 -9.18 2.02 -8.96
C HIS A 38 -8.79 2.44 -10.36
N ASN A 39 -7.64 1.98 -10.84
CA ASN A 39 -7.28 2.23 -12.22
C ASN A 39 -8.13 1.31 -13.11
N LEU A 40 -9.22 1.85 -13.67
CA LEU A 40 -10.17 1.14 -14.53
C LEU A 40 -9.54 0.52 -15.77
N GLN A 41 -8.37 1.01 -16.20
CA GLN A 41 -7.65 0.44 -17.33
C GLN A 41 -7.00 -0.91 -16.98
N TRP A 42 -6.68 -1.14 -15.70
CA TRP A 42 -5.92 -2.32 -15.25
C TRP A 42 -6.67 -3.16 -14.19
N ASP A 43 -7.82 -2.69 -13.70
CA ASP A 43 -8.61 -3.31 -12.62
C ASP A 43 -7.82 -3.50 -11.30
N ILE A 44 -6.92 -2.54 -10.99
CA ILE A 44 -6.03 -2.60 -9.83
C ILE A 44 -6.32 -1.48 -8.83
N ALA A 45 -6.35 -1.88 -7.56
CA ALA A 45 -6.38 -1.03 -6.39
C ALA A 45 -5.00 -0.40 -6.12
N GLY A 46 -4.84 0.88 -6.41
CA GLY A 46 -3.69 1.71 -6.02
C GLY A 46 -4.20 3.09 -5.61
N GLY A 47 -3.94 3.52 -4.37
CA GLY A 47 -4.53 4.75 -3.85
C GLY A 47 -3.51 5.87 -3.70
N GLU A 48 -3.89 7.05 -4.19
CA GLU A 48 -3.48 8.32 -3.58
C GLU A 48 -4.26 8.48 -2.26
N MET A 49 -3.69 9.23 -1.31
CA MET A 49 -4.32 9.49 -0.02
C MET A 49 -4.59 10.98 0.08
N GLU A 50 -5.85 11.33 0.32
CA GLU A 50 -6.25 12.72 0.56
C GLU A 50 -6.21 13.05 2.06
N THR A 51 -6.02 14.33 2.37
CA THR A 51 -5.92 14.84 3.75
C THR A 51 -7.19 14.63 4.55
N GLU A 52 -8.35 14.73 3.92
CA GLU A 52 -9.69 14.58 4.48
C GLU A 52 -9.92 13.15 4.99
N GLU A 53 -9.20 12.17 4.43
CA GLU A 53 -9.28 10.79 4.85
C GLU A 53 -8.59 10.52 6.19
N LEU A 54 -7.71 11.42 6.65
CA LEU A 54 -6.95 11.27 7.89
C LEU A 54 -7.78 11.51 9.17
N GLU A 55 -8.97 12.09 9.02
CA GLU A 55 -9.87 12.39 10.12
C GLU A 55 -11.15 11.56 10.04
N TRP A 56 -11.67 11.13 11.18
CA TRP A 56 -12.93 10.40 11.27
C TRP A 56 -13.72 10.85 12.47
N GLU A 57 -14.95 11.33 12.24
CA GLU A 57 -15.84 11.82 13.31
C GLU A 57 -15.20 12.90 14.20
N GLY A 58 -14.35 13.76 13.62
CA GLY A 58 -13.62 14.81 14.34
C GLY A 58 -12.47 14.29 15.21
N LYS A 59 -12.08 13.02 15.05
CA LYS A 59 -10.91 12.42 15.69
C LYS A 59 -9.84 12.15 14.64
N LYS A 60 -8.60 12.46 15.02
CA LYS A 60 -7.40 12.14 14.25
C LYS A 60 -7.13 10.63 14.29
N ALA A 61 -6.77 10.04 13.15
CA ALA A 61 -6.38 8.63 13.11
C ALA A 61 -5.10 8.36 13.92
N ALA A 62 -5.03 7.18 14.55
CA ALA A 62 -3.84 6.72 15.27
C ALA A 62 -2.75 6.22 14.30
N GLY A 63 -3.12 5.89 13.06
CA GLY A 63 -2.20 5.50 12.02
C GLY A 63 -2.88 5.24 10.68
N VAL A 64 -2.06 5.13 9.65
CA VAL A 64 -2.45 4.75 8.29
C VAL A 64 -1.74 3.45 7.91
N PHE A 65 -2.47 2.51 7.31
CA PHE A 65 -1.95 1.22 6.87
C PHE A 65 -2.20 1.03 5.36
N ILE A 66 -1.13 1.05 4.57
CA ILE A 66 -1.18 0.99 3.10
C ILE A 66 -0.24 -0.10 2.60
N THR A 67 -0.77 -1.06 1.85
CA THR A 67 0.04 -2.16 1.32
C THR A 67 0.78 -1.73 0.07
N SER A 68 2.11 -1.73 0.10
CA SER A 68 2.93 -1.39 -1.06
C SER A 68 4.31 -2.07 -1.02
N PRO A 69 4.73 -2.77 -2.10
CA PRO A 69 3.95 -3.07 -3.31
C PRO A 69 2.74 -3.98 -3.01
N THR A 70 1.71 -3.89 -3.85
CA THR A 70 0.57 -4.82 -3.79
C THR A 70 0.94 -6.19 -4.37
N TYR A 71 0.07 -7.19 -4.22
CA TYR A 71 0.25 -8.51 -4.85
C TYR A 71 0.40 -8.40 -6.39
N ASN A 72 -0.31 -7.44 -6.97
CA ASN A 72 -0.23 -7.08 -8.39
C ASN A 72 0.96 -6.12 -8.66
N VAL A 73 1.99 -6.14 -7.81
CA VAL A 73 3.26 -5.41 -7.93
C VAL A 73 3.06 -3.93 -8.34
N VAL A 74 2.02 -3.31 -7.77
CA VAL A 74 1.77 -1.87 -7.91
C VAL A 74 2.37 -1.17 -6.70
N CYS A 75 3.22 -0.19 -6.98
CA CYS A 75 3.80 0.68 -5.95
C CYS A 75 2.95 1.95 -5.83
N SER A 76 2.61 2.33 -4.61
CA SER A 76 2.00 3.62 -4.30
C SER A 76 3.09 4.68 -4.19
N ASN A 77 2.72 5.96 -4.33
CA ASN A 77 3.65 7.06 -4.04
C ASN A 77 3.86 7.20 -2.51
N ILE A 78 4.72 6.32 -1.96
CA ILE A 78 5.02 6.26 -0.52
C ILE A 78 5.51 7.62 -0.01
N SER A 79 6.31 8.35 -0.80
CA SER A 79 6.88 9.63 -0.40
C SER A 79 5.79 10.68 -0.14
N GLU A 80 4.84 10.80 -1.05
CA GLU A 80 3.72 11.74 -0.94
C GLU A 80 2.78 11.37 0.22
N ILE A 81 2.38 10.10 0.29
CA ILE A 81 1.56 9.56 1.37
C ILE A 81 2.22 9.81 2.74
N SER A 82 3.53 9.54 2.85
CA SER A 82 4.28 9.75 4.10
C SER A 82 4.36 11.23 4.45
N GLN A 83 4.55 12.12 3.48
CA GLN A 83 4.58 13.57 3.72
C GLN A 83 3.23 14.08 4.25
N ILE A 84 2.12 13.63 3.63
CA ILE A 84 0.76 13.98 4.05
C ILE A 84 0.50 13.49 5.48
N CYS A 85 0.78 12.22 5.78
CA CYS A 85 0.59 11.65 7.12
C CYS A 85 1.46 12.33 8.19
N HIS A 86 2.75 12.52 7.89
CA HIS A 86 3.71 13.10 8.84
C HIS A 86 3.45 14.58 9.08
N SER A 87 2.97 15.36 8.09
CA SER A 87 2.58 16.76 8.32
C SER A 87 1.44 16.89 9.33
N HIS A 88 0.59 15.87 9.43
CA HIS A 88 -0.45 15.76 10.43
C HIS A 88 0.03 15.06 11.71
N GLY A 89 1.27 14.56 11.78
CA GLY A 89 1.78 13.79 12.92
C GLY A 89 1.08 12.45 13.11
N ILE A 90 0.70 11.79 12.01
CA ILE A 90 0.12 10.44 11.97
C ILE A 90 1.20 9.48 11.45
N PRO A 91 1.47 8.36 12.13
CA PRO A 91 2.40 7.36 11.63
C PRO A 91 1.81 6.58 10.45
N VAL A 92 2.65 6.26 9.47
CA VAL A 92 2.29 5.40 8.33
C VAL A 92 2.95 4.02 8.45
N LEU A 93 2.18 2.96 8.19
CA LEU A 93 2.57 1.56 8.19
C LEU A 93 2.47 1.03 6.76
N ILE A 94 3.59 0.58 6.20
CA ILE A 94 3.67 0.14 4.81
C ILE A 94 4.19 -1.29 4.78
N PRO A 95 3.32 -2.31 4.94
CA PRO A 95 3.73 -3.68 4.70
C PRO A 95 4.02 -3.90 3.22
N GLY A 96 5.00 -4.74 2.96
CA GLY A 96 5.44 -5.08 1.61
C GLY A 96 6.92 -5.41 1.61
N GLU A 97 7.46 -5.61 0.42
CA GLU A 97 8.88 -5.83 0.20
C GLU A 97 9.54 -4.58 -0.38
N ILE A 98 10.71 -4.23 0.14
CA ILE A 98 11.53 -3.16 -0.44
C ILE A 98 12.09 -3.66 -1.76
N ILE A 99 11.70 -3.02 -2.86
CA ILE A 99 12.23 -3.33 -4.17
C ILE A 99 13.65 -2.75 -4.27
N THR A 100 14.64 -3.64 -4.15
CA THR A 100 16.05 -3.25 -4.20
C THR A 100 16.57 -3.21 -5.64
N LYS A 101 17.63 -2.41 -5.88
CA LYS A 101 18.35 -2.42 -7.16
C LYS A 101 18.80 -3.82 -7.57
N ARG A 102 19.28 -4.63 -6.61
CA ARG A 102 19.69 -6.02 -6.88
C ARG A 102 18.54 -6.89 -7.36
N ALA A 103 17.35 -6.73 -6.77
CA ALA A 103 16.15 -7.44 -7.20
C ALA A 103 15.77 -7.03 -8.63
N MET A 104 15.82 -5.73 -8.94
CA MET A 104 15.57 -5.23 -10.29
C MET A 104 16.59 -5.73 -11.32
N ASP A 105 17.89 -5.64 -11.01
CA ASP A 105 18.97 -6.12 -11.89
C ASP A 105 18.80 -7.62 -12.20
N TYR A 106 18.37 -8.41 -11.21
CA TYR A 106 18.07 -9.82 -11.38
C TYR A 106 16.85 -10.06 -12.29
N LEU A 107 15.74 -9.32 -12.06
CA LEU A 107 14.54 -9.43 -12.89
C LEU A 107 14.82 -9.07 -14.36
N ILE A 108 15.60 -8.01 -14.59
CA ILE A 108 16.06 -7.62 -15.94
C ILE A 108 16.88 -8.75 -16.57
N GLN A 109 17.85 -9.30 -15.83
CA GLN A 109 18.69 -10.39 -16.35
C GLN A 109 17.90 -11.65 -16.70
N VAL A 110 16.92 -12.01 -15.87
CA VAL A 110 16.06 -13.19 -16.08
C VAL A 110 15.18 -12.98 -17.31
N LYS A 111 14.65 -11.76 -17.48
CA LYS A 111 13.89 -11.36 -18.67
C LYS A 111 14.72 -11.38 -19.94
N ASP A 112 15.96 -10.87 -19.92
CA ASP A 112 16.87 -10.91 -21.08
C ASP A 112 17.20 -12.34 -21.52
N LYS A 113 17.08 -13.32 -20.60
CA LYS A 113 17.22 -14.75 -20.89
C LYS A 113 15.94 -15.39 -21.44
N GLY A 114 14.92 -14.60 -21.75
CA GLY A 114 13.66 -15.04 -22.35
C GLY A 114 12.61 -15.50 -21.34
N ALA A 115 12.79 -15.24 -20.05
CA ALA A 115 11.75 -15.49 -19.06
C ALA A 115 10.61 -14.47 -19.21
N PHE A 116 9.38 -14.95 -19.06
CA PHE A 116 8.19 -14.11 -19.02
C PHE A 116 7.91 -13.75 -17.55
N LEU A 117 7.87 -12.46 -17.25
CA LEU A 117 7.42 -11.99 -15.94
C LEU A 117 5.91 -11.96 -15.97
N LYS A 118 5.28 -12.84 -15.20
CA LYS A 118 3.82 -12.87 -15.17
C LYS A 118 3.34 -11.59 -14.51
N GLY A 119 2.46 -10.89 -15.21
CA GLY A 119 1.94 -9.66 -14.70
C GLY A 119 2.82 -8.45 -15.02
N ASP A 120 3.37 -8.20 -16.22
CA ASP A 120 4.16 -6.98 -16.47
C ASP A 120 3.45 -5.91 -17.32
N ALA A 121 3.15 -4.73 -16.76
CA ALA A 121 2.55 -3.59 -17.49
C ALA A 121 3.61 -2.73 -18.20
N ASP A 122 4.85 -2.76 -17.72
CA ASP A 122 6.02 -2.17 -18.38
C ASP A 122 7.03 -3.27 -18.79
N PRO A 123 6.97 -3.75 -20.04
CA PRO A 123 7.91 -4.75 -20.53
C PRO A 123 9.37 -4.29 -20.45
N LEU A 124 9.69 -3.00 -20.31
CA LEU A 124 11.07 -2.54 -20.23
C LEU A 124 11.62 -2.49 -18.80
N LEU A 125 10.81 -2.81 -17.78
CA LEU A 125 11.17 -2.68 -16.36
C LEU A 125 11.70 -1.26 -16.01
N SER A 126 11.31 -0.25 -16.79
CA SER A 126 11.80 1.14 -16.72
C SER A 126 11.06 1.97 -15.66
N THR A 127 9.83 1.57 -15.33
CA THR A 127 8.97 2.05 -14.26
C THR A 127 8.35 0.83 -13.59
N VAL A 128 8.50 0.64 -12.28
CA VAL A 128 7.88 -0.51 -11.60
C VAL A 128 6.39 -0.27 -11.43
N VAL A 129 5.61 -0.88 -12.32
CA VAL A 129 4.18 -1.23 -12.19
C VAL A 129 3.99 -2.53 -13.00
N PHE A 130 3.42 -3.58 -12.40
CA PHE A 130 3.35 -4.90 -13.04
C PHE A 130 2.01 -5.65 -12.79
N CYS A 131 1.09 -5.65 -13.78
CA CYS A 131 0.18 -6.78 -14.16
C CYS A 131 -0.08 -6.81 -15.70
N ASP A 132 0.06 -7.95 -16.41
CA ASP A 132 -1.08 -8.73 -16.97
C ASP A 132 -1.03 -10.31 -16.90
N PHE A 133 -2.25 -10.87 -16.65
CA PHE A 133 -2.88 -12.22 -16.71
C PHE A 133 -2.18 -13.52 -16.25
#